data_AF-A0A3D4LIM8-F1
#
_entry.id   AF-A0A3D4LIM8-F1
#
_cell.length_a   1.000
_cell.length_b   1.000
_cell.length_c   1.000
_cell.angle_alpha   90.00
_cell.angle_beta   90.00
_cell.angle_gamma   90.00
#
_symmetry.space_group_name_H-M   'P 1'
#
loop_
_entity.id
_entity.type
_entity.pdbx_description
1 polymer ?
#
loop_
_entity_poly.entity_id
_entity_poly.type
_entity_poly.pdbx_seq_one_letter_code
_entity_poly.pdbx_strand_id
1 'polypeptide(L)'
;MTDINKEKLITEEIVPNSMNGMFMLILNIALMLCSALLFIFSVSYLKGALQVGMIIISCLYFFIIGPVLFAGLKVLKPNEALVLTLFGKYYGSLKGEGFYFVNPFVTAINPATPIASSAMISLEGTNKDKKNPELNLNLRSKKISLKTMTLNNDKQKINDA
;
A
#
# COMPACT_ATOMS: atom_id res chain seq x y z
N MET A 1 5.22 -34.96 8.84
CA MET A 1 6.27 -33.91 8.83
C MET A 1 5.62 -32.54 8.61
N THR A 2 4.55 -32.23 9.37
CA THR A 2 3.54 -31.27 8.89
C THR A 2 2.92 -30.36 9.96
N ASP A 3 3.16 -30.61 11.25
CA ASP A 3 2.49 -29.85 12.32
C ASP A 3 3.40 -28.80 12.99
N ILE A 4 4.71 -29.05 13.04
CA ILE A 4 5.70 -28.10 13.61
C ILE A 4 5.80 -26.81 12.78
N ASN A 5 5.51 -26.89 11.47
CA ASN A 5 5.54 -25.71 10.59
C ASN A 5 4.32 -24.79 10.81
N LYS A 6 3.18 -25.32 11.30
CA LYS A 6 1.97 -24.53 11.52
C LYS A 6 2.04 -23.68 12.79
N GLU A 7 2.63 -24.18 13.87
CA GLU A 7 2.80 -23.38 15.10
C GLU A 7 3.81 -22.24 14.92
N LYS A 8 4.85 -22.42 14.12
CA LYS A 8 5.79 -21.32 13.81
C LYS A 8 5.16 -20.13 13.08
N LEU A 9 4.04 -20.34 12.36
CA LEU A 9 3.30 -19.27 11.69
C LEU A 9 2.51 -18.37 12.64
N ILE A 10 2.31 -18.78 13.90
CA ILE A 10 1.51 -18.03 14.89
C ILE A 10 2.40 -17.07 15.71
N THR A 11 3.73 -17.21 15.65
CA THR A 11 4.65 -16.45 16.53
C THR A 11 5.90 -15.88 15.84
N GLU A 12 6.28 -16.31 14.63
CA GLU A 12 7.34 -15.61 13.90
C GLU A 12 6.78 -14.39 13.17
N GLU A 13 7.03 -13.22 13.75
CA GLU A 13 6.99 -11.98 13.00
C GLU A 13 8.05 -12.03 11.91
N ILE A 14 7.59 -12.29 10.69
CA ILE A 14 8.43 -12.16 9.50
C ILE A 14 8.80 -10.69 9.39
N VAL A 15 10.02 -10.35 9.79
CA VAL A 15 10.64 -9.06 9.50
C VAL A 15 10.88 -9.07 8.00
N PRO A 16 10.09 -8.32 7.20
CA PRO A 16 10.31 -8.30 5.77
C PRO A 16 11.72 -7.75 5.53
N ASN A 17 12.44 -8.32 4.57
CA ASN A 17 13.73 -7.80 4.13
C ASN A 17 13.51 -6.46 3.43
N SER A 18 13.32 -5.42 4.24
CA SER A 18 13.09 -4.06 3.80
C SER A 18 14.45 -3.42 3.56
N MET A 19 14.74 -3.18 2.30
CA MET A 19 15.93 -2.44 1.91
C MET A 19 15.82 -1.00 2.42
N ASN A 20 16.96 -0.37 2.70
CA ASN A 20 17.04 1.03 3.13
C ASN A 20 16.23 1.91 2.16
N GLY A 21 15.12 2.47 2.61
CA GLY A 21 14.22 3.25 1.78
C GLY A 21 14.93 4.45 1.15
N MET A 22 15.87 5.05 1.88
CA MET A 22 16.67 6.19 1.39
C MET A 22 17.55 5.80 0.22
N PHE A 23 18.23 4.65 0.33
CA PHE A 23 19.05 4.12 -0.76
C PHE A 23 18.20 3.85 -2.00
N MET A 24 17.03 3.22 -1.82
CA MET A 24 16.15 2.92 -2.95
C MET A 24 15.55 4.18 -3.58
N LEU A 25 15.24 5.21 -2.77
CA LEU A 25 14.78 6.51 -3.25
C LEU A 25 15.84 7.16 -4.15
N ILE A 26 17.08 7.27 -3.65
CA ILE A 26 18.19 7.88 -4.40
C ILE A 26 18.47 7.10 -5.68
N LEU A 27 18.51 5.77 -5.59
CA LEU A 27 18.73 4.89 -6.74
C LEU A 27 17.65 5.09 -7.80
N ASN A 28 16.38 5.17 -7.40
CA ASN A 28 15.28 5.35 -8.34
C ASN A 28 15.34 6.71 -9.04
N ILE A 29 15.59 7.79 -8.28
CA ILE A 29 15.77 9.13 -8.83
C ILE A 29 16.92 9.15 -9.84
N ALA A 30 18.06 8.54 -9.50
CA ALA A 30 19.20 8.42 -10.40
C ALA A 30 18.84 7.64 -11.68
N LEU A 31 18.09 6.55 -11.57
CA LEU A 31 17.65 5.76 -12.72
C LEU A 31 16.63 6.52 -13.59
N MET A 32 15.74 7.32 -13.00
CA MET A 32 14.83 8.19 -13.75
C MET A 32 15.60 9.22 -14.56
N LEU A 33 16.56 9.90 -13.94
CA LEU A 33 17.44 10.84 -14.64
C LEU A 33 18.22 10.15 -15.76
N CYS A 34 18.78 8.95 -15.49
CA CYS A 34 19.47 8.16 -16.49
C CYS A 34 18.56 7.79 -17.66
N SER A 35 17.30 7.41 -17.41
CA SER A 35 16.33 7.09 -18.48
C SER A 35 15.98 8.33 -19.32
N ALA A 36 15.90 9.51 -18.72
CA ALA A 36 15.66 10.76 -19.45
C ALA A 36 16.85 11.12 -20.35
N LEU A 37 18.09 10.99 -19.85
CA LEU A 37 19.30 11.16 -20.65
C LEU A 37 19.38 10.14 -21.78
N LEU A 38 19.02 8.88 -21.50
CA LEU A 38 19.00 7.80 -22.48
C LEU A 38 17.98 8.08 -23.58
N PHE A 39 16.82 8.65 -23.25
CA PHE A 39 15.82 9.08 -24.22
C PHE A 39 16.40 10.16 -25.17
N ILE A 40 17.01 11.20 -24.62
CA ILE A 40 17.66 12.29 -25.40
C ILE A 40 18.78 11.73 -26.29
N PHE A 41 19.60 10.84 -25.74
CA PHE A 41 20.70 10.19 -26.46
C PHE A 41 20.17 9.32 -27.60
N SER A 42 19.10 8.55 -27.35
CA SER A 42 18.47 7.68 -28.35
C SER A 42 17.92 8.48 -29.52
N VAL A 43 17.30 9.63 -29.26
CA VAL A 43 16.77 10.51 -30.32
C VAL A 43 17.90 11.15 -31.13
N SER A 44 19.03 11.50 -30.50
CA SER A 44 20.08 12.30 -31.14
C SER A 44 21.12 11.48 -31.89
N TYR A 45 21.48 10.29 -31.39
CA TYR A 45 22.64 9.53 -31.89
C TYR A 45 22.29 8.19 -32.53
N LEU A 46 21.13 7.60 -32.22
CA LEU A 46 20.73 6.30 -32.76
C LEU A 46 19.85 6.45 -34.00
N LYS A 47 19.91 5.45 -34.89
CA LYS A 47 19.05 5.36 -36.08
C LYS A 47 18.57 3.92 -36.27
N GLY A 48 17.39 3.76 -36.88
CA GLY A 48 16.82 2.44 -37.21
C GLY A 48 16.16 1.74 -36.02
N ALA A 49 16.04 0.41 -36.09
CA ALA A 49 15.31 -0.38 -35.08
C ALA A 49 15.83 -0.20 -33.64
N LEU A 50 17.13 0.05 -33.48
CA LEU A 50 17.78 0.23 -32.19
C LEU A 50 17.34 1.53 -31.50
N GLN A 51 17.07 2.60 -32.28
CA GLN A 51 16.51 3.86 -31.77
C GLN A 51 15.13 3.63 -31.15
N VAL A 52 14.25 2.94 -31.89
CA VAL A 52 12.87 2.69 -31.46
C VAL A 52 12.86 1.84 -30.18
N GLY A 53 13.68 0.80 -30.11
CA GLY A 53 13.79 -0.05 -28.91
C GLY A 53 14.22 0.73 -27.67
N MET A 54 15.25 1.57 -27.78
CA MET A 54 15.77 2.34 -26.65
C MET A 54 14.79 3.44 -26.18
N ILE A 55 14.05 4.04 -27.11
CA ILE A 55 12.97 4.98 -26.79
C ILE A 55 11.87 4.27 -25.99
N ILE A 56 11.42 3.09 -26.44
CA ILE A 56 10.37 2.34 -25.74
C ILE A 56 10.82 1.98 -24.31
N ILE A 57 12.04 1.49 -24.16
CA ILE A 57 12.57 1.09 -22.84
C ILE A 57 12.67 2.29 -21.90
N SER A 58 13.22 3.42 -22.37
CA SER A 58 13.35 4.64 -21.57
C SER A 58 11.99 5.20 -21.16
N CYS A 59 11.02 5.26 -22.09
CA CYS A 59 9.66 5.69 -21.79
C CYS A 59 8.95 4.74 -20.81
N LEU A 60 9.07 3.43 -21.01
CA LEU A 60 8.46 2.43 -20.13
C LEU A 60 9.01 2.57 -18.69
N TYR A 61 10.32 2.77 -18.57
CA TYR A 61 10.93 2.99 -17.27
C TYR A 61 10.43 4.29 -16.63
N PHE A 62 10.47 5.41 -17.36
CA PHE A 62 10.17 6.72 -16.81
C PHE A 62 8.69 6.91 -16.44
N PHE A 63 7.76 6.41 -17.28
CA PHE A 63 6.33 6.65 -17.10
C PHE A 63 5.61 5.59 -16.27
N ILE A 64 6.09 4.34 -16.29
CA ILE A 64 5.40 3.24 -15.63
C ILE A 64 6.21 2.77 -14.41
N ILE A 65 7.43 2.31 -14.64
CA ILE A 65 8.20 1.60 -13.61
C ILE A 65 8.64 2.56 -12.49
N GLY A 66 9.21 3.71 -12.83
CA GLY A 66 9.66 4.72 -11.87
C GLY A 66 8.54 5.13 -10.89
N PRO A 67 7.40 5.67 -11.37
CA PRO A 67 6.26 6.04 -10.53
C PRO A 67 5.74 4.91 -9.65
N VAL A 68 5.64 3.69 -10.20
CA VAL A 68 5.19 2.51 -9.44
C VAL A 68 6.14 2.19 -8.31
N LEU A 69 7.46 2.28 -8.50
CA LEU A 69 8.42 2.03 -7.42
C LEU A 69 8.31 3.07 -6.29
N PHE A 70 7.96 4.33 -6.55
CA PHE A 70 7.74 5.30 -5.46
C PHE A 70 6.58 4.90 -4.54
N ALA A 71 5.56 4.22 -5.06
CA ALA A 71 4.44 3.72 -4.24
C ALA A 71 4.87 2.70 -3.17
N GLY A 72 6.01 2.03 -3.39
CA GLY A 72 6.64 1.09 -2.47
C GLY A 72 7.39 1.73 -1.31
N LEU A 73 7.62 3.04 -1.31
CA LEU A 73 8.32 3.73 -0.22
C LEU A 73 7.35 3.97 0.96
N LYS A 74 7.78 3.61 2.17
CA LYS A 74 6.99 3.74 3.41
C LYS A 74 7.84 4.34 4.51
N VAL A 75 7.30 5.34 5.21
CA VAL A 75 7.89 5.95 6.39
C VAL A 75 7.12 5.46 7.61
N LEU A 76 7.83 4.93 8.61
CA LEU A 76 7.27 4.57 9.91
C LEU A 76 7.77 5.55 10.97
N LYS A 77 6.86 6.04 11.80
CA LYS A 77 7.18 6.88 12.96
C LYS A 77 7.54 6.02 14.18
N PRO A 78 8.15 6.61 15.22
CA PRO A 78 8.34 5.93 16.50
C PRO A 78 7.02 5.37 17.03
N ASN A 79 7.06 4.13 17.52
CA ASN A 79 5.91 3.38 18.03
C ASN A 79 4.81 3.04 17.00
N GLU A 80 5.08 3.19 15.70
CA GLU A 80 4.18 2.70 14.65
C GLU A 80 4.60 1.31 14.15
N ALA A 81 3.62 0.53 13.73
CA ALA A 81 3.81 -0.75 13.07
C ALA A 81 2.93 -0.84 11.83
N LEU A 82 3.44 -1.50 10.80
CA LEU A 82 2.75 -1.65 9.52
C LEU A 82 2.66 -3.14 9.18
N VAL A 83 1.44 -3.65 9.11
CA VAL A 83 1.16 -5.01 8.66
C VAL A 83 1.16 -5.01 7.14
N LEU A 84 2.02 -5.83 6.55
CA LEU A 84 2.18 -5.96 5.11
C LEU A 84 1.42 -7.20 4.61
N THR A 85 0.57 -6.99 3.63
CA THR A 85 -0.13 -8.08 2.93
C THR A 85 0.10 -7.97 1.43
N LEU A 86 0.41 -9.10 0.80
CA LEU A 86 0.60 -9.20 -0.64
C LEU A 86 -0.53 -10.08 -1.22
N PHE A 87 -1.37 -9.51 -2.08
CA PHE A 87 -2.56 -10.18 -2.63
C PHE A 87 -3.43 -10.88 -1.58
N GLY A 88 -3.64 -10.23 -0.43
CA GLY A 88 -4.47 -10.75 0.66
C GLY A 88 -3.81 -11.81 1.55
N LYS A 89 -2.55 -12.18 1.29
CA LYS A 89 -1.77 -13.07 2.16
C LYS A 89 -0.84 -12.24 3.05
N TYR A 90 -0.71 -12.63 4.31
CA TYR A 90 0.24 -12.00 5.24
C TYR A 90 1.66 -12.18 4.69
N TYR A 91 2.36 -11.06 4.52
CA TYR A 91 3.72 -11.02 3.98
C TYR A 91 4.75 -10.76 5.07
N GLY A 92 4.37 -9.99 6.10
CA GLY A 92 5.23 -9.66 7.23
C GLY A 92 4.74 -8.41 7.94
N SER A 93 5.51 -7.94 8.93
CA SER A 93 5.22 -6.70 9.64
C SER A 93 6.49 -5.87 9.79
N LEU A 94 6.39 -4.57 9.49
CA LEU A 94 7.44 -3.60 9.79
C LEU A 94 7.19 -3.03 11.18
N LYS A 95 8.23 -3.05 12.02
CA LYS A 95 8.22 -2.48 13.36
C LYS A 95 9.43 -1.57 13.53
N GLY A 96 9.21 -0.48 14.25
CA GLY A 96 10.26 0.50 14.50
C GLY A 96 10.25 1.63 13.49
N GLU A 97 10.80 2.74 13.93
CA GLU A 97 10.93 3.94 13.11
C GLU A 97 11.95 3.72 11.98
N GLY A 98 11.65 4.29 10.82
CA GLY A 98 12.57 4.19 9.70
C GLY A 98 11.92 4.50 8.37
N PHE A 99 12.76 4.58 7.35
CA PHE A 99 12.33 4.70 5.96
C PHE A 99 12.64 3.41 5.21
N TYR A 100 11.57 2.76 4.76
CA TYR A 100 11.62 1.42 4.22
C TYR A 100 11.12 1.40 2.78
N PHE A 101 11.73 0.53 1.97
CA PHE A 101 11.18 0.17 0.68
C PHE A 101 10.53 -1.20 0.76
N VAL A 102 9.24 -1.26 0.40
CA VAL A 102 8.47 -2.49 0.23
C VAL A 102 8.05 -2.62 -1.22
N ASN A 103 7.66 -3.83 -1.62
CA ASN A 103 7.12 -4.05 -2.96
C ASN A 103 5.85 -3.19 -3.16
N PRO A 104 5.72 -2.45 -4.27
CA PRO A 104 4.60 -1.53 -4.52
C PRO A 104 3.22 -2.19 -4.59
N PHE A 105 3.15 -3.52 -4.77
CA PHE A 105 1.89 -4.29 -4.75
C PHE A 105 1.47 -4.72 -3.34
N VAL A 106 2.24 -4.37 -2.31
CA VAL A 106 1.93 -4.68 -0.91
C VAL A 106 0.94 -3.67 -0.36
N THR A 107 -0.16 -4.18 0.20
CA THR A 107 -1.09 -3.39 1.01
C THR A 107 -0.57 -3.31 2.43
N ALA A 108 -0.33 -2.08 2.88
CA ALA A 108 0.24 -1.82 4.19
C ALA A 108 -0.82 -1.15 5.08
N ILE A 109 -1.15 -1.80 6.20
CA ILE A 109 -2.22 -1.36 7.11
C ILE A 109 -1.59 -1.14 8.47
N ASN A 110 -1.86 0.03 9.07
CA ASN A 110 -1.54 0.27 10.48
C ASN A 110 -2.75 -0.18 11.32
N PRO A 111 -2.65 -1.22 12.16
CA PRO A 111 -3.76 -1.70 12.97
C PRO A 111 -4.16 -0.72 14.09
N ALA A 112 -3.28 0.20 14.48
CA ALA A 112 -3.51 1.17 15.54
C ALA A 112 -4.24 2.44 15.06
N THR A 113 -4.32 2.69 13.76
CA THR A 113 -5.05 3.85 13.22
C THR A 113 -6.35 3.43 12.55
N PRO A 114 -7.52 3.95 12.97
CA PRO A 114 -8.75 3.72 12.23
C PRO A 114 -8.58 4.32 10.83
N ILE A 115 -8.77 3.48 9.81
CA ILE A 115 -8.51 3.79 8.40
C ILE A 115 -9.39 4.96 7.96
N ALA A 116 -8.85 6.18 7.99
CA ALA A 116 -9.35 7.28 7.19
C ALA A 116 -8.88 7.01 5.75
N SER A 117 -9.79 6.57 4.91
CA SER A 117 -9.56 6.24 3.50
C SER A 117 -9.22 7.52 2.71
N SER A 118 -7.98 8.00 2.83
CA SER A 118 -7.51 9.28 2.28
C SER A 118 -7.30 9.30 0.76
N ALA A 119 -7.71 8.25 0.03
CA ALA A 119 -7.50 8.13 -1.41
C ALA A 119 -8.75 8.33 -2.28
N MET A 120 -9.93 8.66 -1.71
CA MET A 120 -11.15 8.89 -2.51
C MET A 120 -12.06 10.03 -2.00
N ILE A 121 -11.50 11.12 -1.48
CA ILE A 121 -12.27 12.37 -1.27
C ILE A 121 -11.50 13.54 -1.88
N SER A 122 -11.43 13.53 -3.20
CA SER A 122 -11.24 14.75 -3.98
C SER A 122 -12.25 14.66 -5.12
N LEU A 123 -13.05 15.72 -5.29
CA LEU A 123 -14.15 15.91 -6.25
C LEU A 123 -15.55 15.48 -5.72
N GLU A 124 -16.26 16.40 -5.06
CA GLU A 124 -17.31 17.22 -5.69
C GLU A 124 -18.15 17.98 -4.62
N GLY A 125 -18.51 19.23 -4.91
CA GLY A 125 -19.72 19.85 -4.33
C GLY A 125 -19.52 20.88 -3.20
N THR A 126 -19.25 22.12 -3.59
CA THR A 126 -19.64 23.35 -2.90
C THR A 126 -21.08 23.29 -2.39
N ASN A 127 -21.32 23.54 -1.09
CA ASN A 127 -22.44 24.36 -0.63
C ASN A 127 -22.22 24.87 0.80
N LYS A 128 -22.55 26.15 0.98
CA LYS A 128 -22.52 26.91 2.23
C LYS A 128 -23.65 26.41 3.13
N ASP A 129 -23.39 26.13 4.41
CA ASP A 129 -24.16 26.77 5.49
C ASP A 129 -23.47 26.66 6.85
N LYS A 130 -23.72 27.68 7.67
CA LYS A 130 -23.23 27.84 9.04
C LYS A 130 -23.95 26.90 10.02
N LYS A 131 -23.23 26.55 11.08
CA LYS A 131 -23.61 25.97 12.39
C LYS A 131 -23.34 24.47 12.51
N ASN A 132 -22.26 24.18 13.26
CA ASN A 132 -21.81 22.88 13.78
C ASN A 132 -21.82 21.68 12.82
N PRO A 133 -20.65 21.07 12.62
CA PRO A 133 -20.67 19.62 12.44
C PRO A 133 -19.58 18.95 13.27
N GLU A 134 -19.98 18.29 14.36
CA GLU A 134 -19.30 17.07 14.79
C GLU A 134 -19.52 16.04 13.68
N LEU A 135 -18.58 15.98 12.73
CA LEU A 135 -18.59 15.04 11.62
C LEU A 135 -18.27 13.63 12.14
N ASN A 136 -19.27 12.96 12.71
CA ASN A 136 -19.27 11.51 12.90
C ASN A 136 -19.39 10.84 11.52
N LEU A 137 -18.29 10.78 10.78
CA LEU A 137 -18.18 10.00 9.56
C LEU A 137 -18.12 8.52 9.95
N ASN A 138 -19.27 7.92 10.21
CA ASN A 138 -19.41 6.47 10.26
C ASN A 138 -19.25 5.95 8.82
N LEU A 139 -18.00 5.74 8.41
CA LEU A 139 -17.67 5.15 7.12
C LEU A 139 -18.24 3.72 7.11
N ARG A 140 -19.34 3.55 6.38
CA ARG A 140 -20.02 2.28 6.17
C ARG A 140 -18.99 1.25 5.70
N SER A 141 -18.67 0.30 6.58
CA SER A 141 -17.90 -0.89 6.23
C SER A 141 -18.57 -1.59 5.03
N LYS A 142 -17.86 -1.65 3.89
CA LYS A 142 -18.22 -2.50 2.74
C LYS A 142 -17.74 -3.95 2.95
N LYS A 143 -17.47 -4.35 4.19
CA LYS A 143 -17.17 -5.74 4.56
C LYS A 143 -18.41 -6.31 5.24
N ILE A 144 -19.13 -7.14 4.49
CA ILE A 144 -20.21 -7.98 5.03
C ILE A 144 -19.51 -9.15 5.71
N SER A 145 -19.56 -9.20 7.04
CA SER A 145 -19.04 -10.34 7.80
C SER A 145 -19.87 -11.57 7.46
N LEU A 146 -19.24 -12.60 6.91
CA LEU A 146 -19.85 -13.92 6.70
C LEU A 146 -20.18 -14.62 8.04
N LYS A 147 -19.75 -14.07 9.18
CA LYS A 147 -19.94 -14.64 10.53
C LYS A 147 -21.23 -14.17 11.21
N THR A 148 -22.07 -13.36 10.56
CA THR A 148 -23.29 -12.83 11.17
C THR A 148 -24.51 -13.39 10.47
N MET A 149 -24.86 -14.64 10.78
CA MET A 149 -26.19 -15.12 10.45
C MET A 149 -26.75 -16.17 11.42
N THR A 150 -26.45 -16.14 12.72
CA THR A 150 -27.12 -17.04 13.66
C THR A 150 -27.30 -16.42 15.03
N LEU A 151 -28.52 -15.91 15.26
CA LEU A 151 -29.14 -15.49 16.53
C LEU A 151 -29.05 -14.01 16.90
N ASN A 152 -30.16 -13.32 16.59
CA ASN A 152 -30.54 -12.06 17.21
C ASN A 152 -31.32 -12.39 18.51
N ASN A 153 -30.69 -12.17 19.66
CA ASN A 153 -31.30 -12.42 20.97
C ASN A 153 -32.48 -11.47 21.25
N ASP A 154 -32.57 -10.32 20.58
CA ASP A 154 -33.67 -9.36 20.76
C ASP A 154 -35.03 -9.91 20.29
N LYS A 155 -35.04 -11.02 19.52
CA LYS A 155 -36.27 -11.75 19.15
C LYS A 155 -36.52 -13.02 19.96
N GLN A 156 -35.59 -13.45 20.80
CA GLN A 156 -35.77 -14.62 21.65
C GLN A 156 -36.38 -14.21 22.98
N LYS A 157 -37.66 -13.89 22.94
CA LYS A 157 -38.47 -13.76 24.15
C LYS A 157 -38.66 -15.16 24.74
N ILE A 158 -37.83 -15.51 25.71
CA ILE A 158 -38.06 -16.66 26.57
C ILE A 158 -39.21 -16.23 27.48
N ASN A 159 -40.42 -16.65 27.15
CA ASN A 159 -41.50 -16.67 28.13
C ASN A 159 -41.22 -17.87 29.02
N ASP A 160 -40.64 -17.65 30.20
CA ASP A 160 -40.74 -18.63 31.26
C ASP A 160 -42.20 -18.69 31.71
N ALA A 161 -42.75 -19.91 31.69
CA ALA A 161 -44.10 -20.24 32.13
C ALA A 161 -44.22 -20.20 33.65
#